data_AF-A0A377TYR9-F1
#
_entry.id   AF-A0A377TYR9-F1
#
_cell.length_a   1.000
_cell.length_b   1.000
_cell.length_c   1.000
_cell.angle_alpha   90.00
_cell.angle_beta   90.00
_cell.angle_gamma   90.00
#
_symmetry.space_group_name_H-M   'P 1'
#
loop_
_entity.id
_entity.type
_entity.pdbx_description
1 polymer ?
#
loop_
_entity_poly.entity_id
_entity_poly.type
_entity_poly.pdbx_seq_one_letter_code
_entity_poly.pdbx_strand_id
1 'polypeptide(L)' 'MIKHGYLTPPERLDMPVVQYDFSRLQAQSNGLFSEADLNHELKKQQRITPHIVSQIVEFAENRKGVMIFAATVNTPGK' A
#
# COMPACT_ATOMS: atom_id res chain seq x y z
N MET A 1 1.76 -16.17 20.07
CA MET A 1 0.74 -16.65 19.11
C MET A 1 1.37 -17.31 17.89
N ILE A 2 2.09 -16.58 17.02
CA ILE A 2 2.78 -17.18 15.84
C ILE A 2 3.79 -18.26 16.26
N LYS A 3 4.73 -17.94 17.17
CA LYS A 3 5.73 -18.90 17.68
C LYS A 3 5.14 -20.16 18.34
N HIS A 4 3.86 -20.11 18.72
CA HIS A 4 3.18 -21.20 19.42
C HIS A 4 2.12 -21.88 18.52
N GLY A 5 2.08 -21.57 17.22
CA GLY A 5 1.20 -22.24 16.24
C GLY A 5 -0.27 -21.82 16.27
N TYR A 6 -0.66 -20.81 17.06
CA TYR A 6 -2.05 -20.35 17.13
C TYR A 6 -2.49 -19.48 15.95
N LEU A 7 -1.52 -18.97 15.17
CA LEU A 7 -1.78 -18.12 14.01
C LEU A 7 -0.92 -18.59 12.83
N THR A 8 -1.43 -18.37 11.63
CA THR A 8 -0.66 -18.56 10.39
C THR A 8 0.62 -17.73 10.45
N PRO A 9 1.81 -18.33 10.23
CA PRO A 9 3.05 -17.58 10.18
C PRO A 9 3.03 -16.63 8.97
N PRO A 10 3.43 -15.36 9.15
CA PRO A 10 3.49 -14.41 8.05
C PRO A 10 4.68 -14.70 7.16
N GLU A 11 4.47 -14.57 5.84
CA GLU A 11 5.53 -14.55 4.84
C GLU A 11 5.64 -13.13 4.29
N ARG A 12 6.80 -12.49 4.48
CA ARG A 12 7.09 -11.17 3.89
C ARG A 12 7.83 -11.39 2.59
N LEU A 13 7.18 -11.04 1.48
CA LEU A 13 7.82 -11.01 0.18
C LEU A 13 8.68 -9.75 0.08
N ASP A 14 9.91 -9.90 -0.39
CA ASP A 14 10.75 -8.77 -0.78
C ASP A 14 10.36 -8.40 -2.22
N MET A 15 9.53 -7.37 -2.38
CA MET A 15 8.99 -6.97 -3.68
C MET A 15 9.95 -6.00 -4.36
N PRO A 16 10.62 -6.37 -5.47
CA PRO A 16 11.43 -5.44 -6.22
C PRO A 16 10.59 -4.75 -7.31
N VAL A 17 11.04 -3.57 -7.71
CA VAL A 17 10.72 -2.84 -8.96
C VAL A 17 9.74 -1.67 -8.84
N VAL A 18 8.55 -1.78 -8.24
CA VAL A 18 7.56 -0.67 -8.29
C VAL A 18 7.00 -0.33 -6.90
N GLN A 19 7.31 0.87 -6.42
CA GLN A 19 6.85 1.40 -5.13
C GLN A 19 6.56 2.90 -5.22
N TYR A 20 5.70 3.40 -4.33
CA TYR A 20 5.60 4.83 -4.08
C TYR A 20 6.81 5.31 -3.29
N ASP A 21 7.26 6.54 -3.55
CA ASP A 21 8.25 7.25 -2.74
C ASP A 21 7.56 8.29 -1.84
N PHE A 22 7.43 7.99 -0.55
CA PHE A 22 6.88 8.92 0.44
C PHE A 22 7.95 9.64 1.26
N SER A 23 9.23 9.52 0.91
CA SER A 23 10.36 10.09 1.68
C SER A 23 10.27 11.61 1.88
N ARG A 24 9.49 12.29 1.03
CA ARG A 24 9.28 13.75 1.05
C ARG A 24 8.14 14.20 1.96
N LEU A 25 7.33 13.27 2.48
CA LEU A 25 6.24 13.61 3.39
C LEU A 25 6.77 13.90 4.79
N GLN A 26 6.26 14.97 5.40
CA GLN A 26 6.56 15.31 6.79
C GLN A 26 5.38 14.89 7.68
N ALA A 27 5.70 14.18 8.75
CA ALA A 27 4.71 13.84 9.76
C ALA A 27 4.33 15.10 10.55
N GLN A 28 3.05 15.20 10.90
CA GLN A 28 2.55 16.21 11.84
C GLN A 28 3.07 15.93 13.26
N SER A 29 2.82 16.85 14.18
CA SER A 29 3.27 16.73 15.59
C SER A 29 2.75 15.49 16.31
N ASN A 30 1.66 14.89 15.82
CA ASN A 30 1.09 13.64 16.33
C ASN A 30 1.67 12.37 15.67
N GLY A 31 2.64 12.51 14.76
CA GLY A 31 3.26 11.41 14.03
C GLY A 31 2.45 10.88 12.83
N LEU A 32 1.29 11.48 12.54
CA LEU A 32 0.48 11.12 11.37
C LEU A 32 0.81 12.02 10.18
N PHE A 33 0.60 11.50 8.96
CA PHE A 33 0.67 12.30 7.75
C PHE A 33 -0.67 12.96 7.47
N SER A 34 -0.63 14.19 6.95
CA SER A 34 -1.83 14.87 6.47
C SER A 34 -2.43 14.11 5.28
N GLU A 35 -3.74 13.90 5.30
CA GLU A 35 -4.46 13.30 4.17
C GLU A 35 -4.28 14.12 2.88
N ALA A 36 -4.26 15.45 2.99
CA ALA A 36 -4.04 16.33 1.85
C ALA A 36 -2.65 16.15 1.24
N ASP A 37 -1.61 16.02 2.08
CA ASP A 37 -0.23 15.83 1.62
C ASP A 37 -0.03 14.45 1.00
N LEU A 38 -0.63 13.41 1.61
CA LEU A 38 -0.67 12.05 1.07
C LEU A 38 -1.34 12.03 -0.32
N ASN A 39 -2.52 12.63 -0.44
CA ASN A 39 -3.26 12.71 -1.71
C ASN A 39 -2.46 13.45 -2.79
N HIS A 40 -1.82 14.55 -2.43
CA HIS A 40 -0.98 15.31 -3.35
C HIS A 40 0.21 14.48 -3.86
N GLU A 41 0.89 13.77 -2.97
CA GLU A 41 2.05 12.95 -3.34
C GLU A 41 1.64 11.73 -4.18
N LEU A 42 0.53 11.07 -3.82
CA LEU A 42 -0.06 9.99 -4.64
C LEU A 42 -0.42 10.46 -6.04
N LYS A 43 -0.97 11.68 -6.19
CA LYS A 43 -1.33 12.24 -7.51
C LYS A 43 -0.11 12.46 -8.40
N LYS A 44 1.02 12.93 -7.84
CA LYS A 44 2.28 13.05 -8.59
C LYS A 44 2.78 11.70 -9.10
N GLN A 45 2.50 10.64 -8.35
CA GLN A 45 2.96 9.28 -8.59
C GLN A 45 1.86 8.37 -9.16
N GLN A 46 0.77 8.94 -9.71
CA GLN A 46 -0.42 8.18 -10.15
C GLN A 46 -0.14 7.08 -11.19
N ARG A 47 0.96 7.20 -11.95
CA ARG A 47 1.37 6.18 -12.94
C ARG A 47 1.86 4.88 -12.27
N ILE A 48 2.25 4.93 -11.00
CA ILE A 48 2.75 3.79 -10.23
C ILE A 48 1.59 2.86 -9.82
N THR A 49 0.41 3.43 -9.52
CA THR A 49 -0.78 2.68 -9.09
C THR A 49 -1.15 1.49 -9.99
N PRO A 50 -1.30 1.63 -11.33
CA PRO A 50 -1.64 0.50 -12.19
C PRO A 50 -0.59 -0.60 -12.19
N HIS A 51 0.70 -0.26 -12.08
CA HIS A 51 1.77 -1.24 -11.99
C HIS A 51 1.72 -2.04 -10.69
N ILE A 52 1.49 -1.37 -9.56
CA ILE A 52 1.30 -2.05 -8.25
C ILE A 52 0.09 -2.98 -8.31
N VAL A 53 -1.04 -2.52 -8.87
CA VAL A 53 -2.24 -3.35 -9.00
C VAL A 53 -1.99 -4.57 -9.89
N SER A 54 -1.28 -4.40 -11.01
CA SER A 54 -0.91 -5.51 -11.89
C SER A 54 -0.10 -6.57 -11.15
N GLN A 55 0.89 -6.16 -10.34
CA GLN A 55 1.66 -7.11 -9.52
C GLN A 55 0.77 -7.79 -8.49
N ILE A 56 -0.11 -7.07 -7.79
CA ILE A 56 -1.05 -7.67 -6.84
C ILE A 56 -1.90 -8.76 -7.51
N VAL A 57 -2.43 -8.49 -8.71
CA VAL A 57 -3.24 -9.46 -9.46
C VAL A 57 -2.44 -10.72 -9.78
N GLU A 58 -1.20 -10.57 -10.25
CA GLU A 58 -0.29 -11.70 -10.55
C GLU A 58 -0.01 -12.55 -9.29
N PHE A 59 0.33 -11.92 -8.16
CA PHE A 59 0.55 -12.65 -6.89
C PHE A 59 -0.73 -13.27 -6.32
N ALA A 60 -1.90 -12.77 -6.72
CA ALA A 60 -3.19 -13.23 -6.23
C ALA A 60 -3.73 -14.47 -6.97
N GLU A 61 -3.15 -14.86 -8.11
CA GLU A 61 -3.65 -15.97 -8.95
C GLU A 61 -3.92 -17.25 -8.16
N ASN A 62 -3.08 -17.54 -7.15
CA ASN A 62 -3.17 -18.74 -6.31
C ASN A 62 -3.62 -18.43 -4.87
N ARG A 63 -4.38 -17.35 -4.67
CA ARG A 63 -4.88 -16.91 -3.36
C ARG A 63 -6.40 -16.93 -3.34
N LYS A 64 -6.99 -17.25 -2.18
CA LYS A 64 -8.45 -17.27 -1.99
C LYS A 64 -9.06 -15.88 -1.73
N GLY A 65 -8.23 -14.92 -1.39
CA GLY A 65 -8.65 -13.55 -1.08
C GLY A 65 -7.44 -12.65 -0.88
N VAL A 66 -7.63 -11.36 -1.18
CA VAL A 66 -6.62 -10.31 -1.05
C VAL A 66 -7.25 -9.14 -0.32
N MET A 67 -6.55 -8.65 0.70
CA MET A 67 -6.93 -7.43 1.42
C MET A 67 -5.94 -6.32 1.07
N ILE A 68 -6.45 -5.20 0.59
CA ILE A 68 -5.64 -4.02 0.20
C ILE A 68 -5.91 -2.90 1.21
N PHE A 69 -4.84 -2.38 1.82
CA PHE A 69 -4.91 -1.18 2.65
C PHE A 69 -4.54 0.03 1.81
N ALA A 70 -5.53 0.87 1.51
CA ALA A 70 -5.32 2.13 0.79
C ALA A 70 -5.03 3.29 1.75
N ALA A 71 -4.25 4.27 1.30
CA ALA A 71 -3.80 5.38 2.15
C ALA A 71 -4.90 6.44 2.40
N THR A 72 -5.81 6.65 1.45
CA THR A 72 -6.85 7.69 1.52
C THR A 72 -8.12 7.23 0.79
N VAL A 73 -9.23 7.90 1.09
CA VAL A 73 -10.50 7.69 0.37
C VAL A 73 -10.54 8.71 -0.76
N ASN A 74 -10.19 8.29 -1.98
CA ASN A 74 -10.38 9.12 -3.17
C ASN A 74 -11.48 8.52 -4.05
N THR A 75 -12.60 9.23 -4.19
CA THR A 75 -13.67 8.86 -5.12
C THR A 75 -13.33 9.38 -6.52
N PRO A 76 -13.11 8.53 -7.53
CA PRO A 76 -12.99 9.00 -8.90
C PRO A 76 -14.32 9.63 -9.34
N GLY A 77 -14.33 10.93 -9.66
CA GLY A 77 -15.49 11.61 -10.26
C GLY A 77 -16.14 12.76 -9.49
N LYS A 78 -15.39 13.49 -8.64
CA LYS A 78 -15.76 14.86 -8.25
C LYS A 78 -14.59 15.81 -8.49
#